data_AF-A0A7X6U6U0-F1
#
_entry.id   AF-A0A7X6U6U0-F1
#
_cell.length_a   1.000
_cell.length_b   1.000
_cell.length_c   1.000
_cell.angle_alpha   90.00
_cell.angle_beta   90.00
_cell.angle_gamma   90.00
#
_symmetry.space_group_name_H-M   'P 1'
#
loop_
_entity.id
_entity.type
_entity.pdbx_description
1 polymer ?
#
loop_
_entity_poly.entity_id
_entity_poly.type
_entity_poly.pdbx_seq_one_letter_code
_entity_poly.pdbx_strand_id
1 'polypeptide(L)'
;LGLTAFTTTLLISPRQDHEALIEAGSLAASRHQVIFLYQDMRPFYREGQRLAREDGLYRQRYCGCLPSIEDSFYRDKIRRDLANLEAKAGQSSGSSAGDT
;
A
#
# COMPACT_ATOMS: atom_id res chain seq x y z
N LEU A 1 -10.08 -22.27 8.43
CA LEU A 1 -10.74 -21.60 7.28
C LEU A 1 -10.29 -22.32 6.01
N GLY A 2 -11.20 -22.99 5.30
CA GLY A 2 -10.93 -23.70 4.04
C GLY A 2 -11.18 -22.81 2.82
N LEU A 3 -10.54 -21.64 2.77
CA LEU A 3 -10.74 -20.67 1.70
C LEU A 3 -9.97 -21.08 0.45
N THR A 4 -10.64 -21.04 -0.71
CA THR A 4 -10.06 -21.44 -1.99
C THR A 4 -9.46 -20.27 -2.77
N ALA A 5 -9.82 -19.04 -2.41
CA ALA A 5 -9.44 -17.85 -3.14
C ALA A 5 -9.39 -16.60 -2.25
N PHE A 6 -8.64 -15.60 -2.70
CA PHE A 6 -8.59 -14.26 -2.11
C PHE A 6 -8.46 -13.19 -3.19
N THR A 7 -8.70 -11.93 -2.80
CA THR A 7 -8.49 -10.75 -3.65
C THR A 7 -8.08 -9.56 -2.78
N THR A 8 -7.93 -8.38 -3.38
CA THR A 8 -7.58 -7.15 -2.67
C THR A 8 -8.45 -5.98 -3.10
N THR A 9 -8.76 -5.11 -2.15
CA THR A 9 -9.50 -3.85 -2.42
C THR A 9 -8.65 -2.85 -3.21
N LEU A 10 -7.34 -3.04 -3.32
CA LEU A 10 -6.46 -2.17 -4.10
C LEU A 10 -6.82 -2.12 -5.59
N LEU A 11 -7.49 -3.16 -6.12
CA LEU A 11 -7.90 -3.28 -7.52
C LEU A 11 -8.96 -2.25 -7.96
N ILE A 12 -9.59 -1.53 -7.03
CA ILE A 12 -10.52 -0.44 -7.35
C ILE A 12 -9.80 0.86 -7.71
N SER A 13 -8.54 1.03 -7.28
CA SER A 13 -7.85 2.31 -7.35
C SER A 13 -7.15 2.48 -8.71
N PRO A 14 -7.49 3.53 -9.49
CA PRO A 14 -6.80 3.82 -10.76
C PRO A 14 -5.33 4.20 -10.59
N ARG A 15 -4.89 4.48 -9.36
CA ARG A 15 -3.51 4.91 -9.05
C ARG A 15 -2.59 3.75 -8.65
N GLN A 16 -3.13 2.54 -8.50
CA GLN A 16 -2.33 1.37 -8.15
C GLN A 16 -1.75 0.74 -9.41
N ASP A 17 -0.58 0.13 -9.26
CA ASP A 17 0.03 -0.68 -10.31
C ASP A 17 -0.64 -2.06 -10.32
N HIS A 18 -1.56 -2.27 -11.26
CA HIS A 18 -2.30 -3.53 -11.36
C HIS A 18 -1.40 -4.70 -11.76
N GLU A 19 -0.35 -4.49 -12.55
CA GLU A 19 0.54 -5.57 -12.98
C GLU A 19 1.34 -6.08 -11.78
N ALA A 20 1.89 -5.15 -10.98
CA ALA A 20 2.57 -5.49 -9.73
C ALA A 20 1.63 -6.20 -8.73
N LEU A 21 0.36 -5.79 -8.66
CA LEU A 21 -0.64 -6.46 -7.81
C LEU A 21 -0.97 -7.87 -8.31
N ILE A 22 -1.08 -8.07 -9.62
CA ILE A 22 -1.30 -9.39 -10.22
C ILE A 22 -0.11 -10.30 -9.93
N GLU A 23 1.10 -9.82 -10.11
CA GLU A 23 2.32 -10.58 -9.84
C GLU A 23 2.40 -10.98 -8.36
N ALA A 24 2.28 -10.02 -7.45
CA ALA A 24 2.33 -10.26 -6.01
C ALA A 24 1.21 -11.20 -5.54
N GLY A 25 -0.01 -10.99 -6.05
CA GLY A 25 -1.17 -11.85 -5.76
C GLY A 25 -0.96 -13.27 -6.27
N SER A 26 -0.47 -13.44 -7.49
CA SER A 26 -0.21 -14.75 -8.09
C SER A 26 0.90 -15.51 -7.36
N LEU A 27 1.95 -14.81 -6.94
CA LEU A 27 3.02 -15.41 -6.15
C LEU A 27 2.52 -15.90 -4.78
N ALA A 28 1.72 -15.08 -4.09
CA ALA A 28 1.11 -15.47 -2.82
C ALA A 28 0.13 -16.64 -3.00
N ALA A 29 -0.70 -16.61 -4.04
CA ALA A 29 -1.62 -17.68 -4.40
C ALA A 29 -0.91 -19.02 -4.63
N SER A 30 0.17 -19.00 -5.42
CA SER A 30 1.00 -20.19 -5.66
C SER A 30 1.59 -20.75 -4.37
N ARG A 31 2.16 -19.88 -3.52
CA ARG A 31 2.76 -20.29 -2.23
C ARG A 31 1.75 -20.96 -1.29
N HIS A 32 0.52 -20.47 -1.28
CA HIS A 32 -0.52 -20.93 -0.36
C HIS A 32 -1.51 -21.91 -0.99
N GLN A 33 -1.30 -22.31 -2.25
CA GLN A 33 -2.17 -23.22 -3.01
C GLN A 33 -3.64 -22.76 -3.02
N VAL A 34 -3.84 -21.46 -3.19
CA VAL A 34 -5.14 -20.81 -3.34
C VAL A 34 -5.17 -20.00 -4.63
N ILE A 35 -6.31 -19.41 -4.97
CA ILE A 35 -6.48 -18.60 -6.18
C ILE A 35 -6.42 -17.11 -5.81
N PHE A 36 -5.65 -16.33 -6.57
CA PHE A 36 -5.78 -14.87 -6.56
C PHE A 36 -6.81 -14.44 -7.60
N LEU A 37 -7.92 -13.86 -7.15
CA LEU A 37 -8.99 -13.37 -8.02
C LEU A 37 -8.71 -11.93 -8.43
N TYR A 38 -8.18 -11.75 -9.62
CA TYR A 38 -8.08 -10.43 -10.25
C TYR A 38 -9.40 -10.07 -10.93
N GLN A 39 -9.89 -8.87 -10.64
CA GLN A 39 -11.00 -8.24 -11.33
C GLN A 39 -10.65 -6.77 -11.53
N ASP A 40 -10.81 -6.25 -12.75
CA ASP A 40 -10.68 -4.81 -12.97
C ASP A 40 -11.89 -4.09 -12.38
N MET A 41 -11.68 -3.45 -11.23
CA MET A 41 -12.71 -2.69 -10.51
C MET A 41 -12.60 -1.17 -10.73
N ARG A 42 -11.61 -0.70 -11.52
CA ARG A 42 -11.42 0.72 -11.81
C ARG A 42 -12.65 1.41 -12.42
N PRO A 43 -13.49 0.77 -13.26
CA PRO A 43 -14.71 1.39 -13.77
C PRO A 43 -15.68 1.85 -12.65
N PHE A 44 -15.65 1.18 -11.49
CA PHE A 44 -16.54 1.47 -10.37
C PHE A 44 -15.96 2.51 -9.40
N TYR A 45 -14.70 2.95 -9.59
CA TYR A 45 -14.04 3.86 -8.66
C TYR A 45 -14.81 5.15 -8.42
N ARG A 46 -15.29 5.81 -9.48
CA ARG A 46 -15.99 7.10 -9.35
C ARG A 46 -17.31 6.95 -8.60
N GLU A 47 -18.04 5.88 -8.89
CA GLU A 47 -19.31 5.60 -8.24
C GLU A 47 -19.12 5.24 -6.77
N GLY A 48 -18.13 4.40 -6.44
CA GLY A 48 -17.78 4.11 -5.05
C GLY A 48 -17.40 5.38 -4.26
N GLN A 49 -16.68 6.31 -4.88
CA GLN A 49 -16.32 7.59 -4.26
C GLN A 49 -17.51 8.55 -4.08
N ARG A 50 -18.57 8.39 -4.88
CA ARG A 50 -19.84 9.13 -4.73
C ARG A 50 -20.63 8.55 -3.56
N LEU A 51 -20.87 7.23 -3.56
CA LEU A 51 -21.56 6.52 -2.49
C LEU A 51 -20.90 6.76 -1.14
N ALA A 52 -19.57 6.64 -1.05
CA ALA A 52 -18.85 6.91 0.19
C ALA A 52 -18.98 8.36 0.71
N ARG A 53 -19.22 9.34 -0.18
CA ARG A 53 -19.51 10.73 0.24
C ARG A 53 -20.93 10.86 0.78
N GLU A 54 -21.88 10.25 0.10
CA GLU A 54 -23.31 10.31 0.47
C GLU A 54 -23.56 9.60 1.80
N ASP A 55 -22.90 8.46 2.01
CA ASP A 55 -22.95 7.68 3.24
C ASP A 55 -22.13 8.29 4.39
N GLY A 56 -21.46 9.41 4.16
CA GLY A 56 -20.64 10.08 5.17
C GLY A 56 -19.40 9.28 5.62
N LEU A 57 -18.94 8.33 4.80
CA LEU A 57 -17.77 7.51 5.14
C LEU A 57 -16.49 8.34 5.17
N TYR A 58 -15.59 7.98 6.08
CA TYR A 58 -14.25 8.58 6.12
C TYR A 58 -13.50 8.27 4.82
N ARG A 59 -12.96 9.32 4.19
CA ARG A 59 -12.18 9.22 2.96
C ARG A 59 -10.77 9.72 3.23
N GLN A 60 -9.83 8.78 3.31
CA GLN A 60 -8.42 9.08 3.56
C GLN A 60 -7.86 9.98 2.46
N ARG A 61 -7.43 11.19 2.82
CA ARG A 61 -6.81 12.14 1.89
C ARG A 61 -5.30 11.91 1.71
N TYR A 62 -4.65 11.31 2.71
CA TYR A 62 -3.22 11.10 2.73
C TYR A 62 -2.88 9.62 2.88
N CYS A 63 -2.24 9.00 1.87
CA CYS A 63 -1.82 7.59 1.91
C CYS A 63 -0.38 7.35 2.36
N GLY A 64 0.46 8.38 2.50
CA GLY A 64 1.90 8.21 2.75
C GLY A 64 2.69 7.71 1.54
N CYS A 65 2.02 7.40 0.45
CA CYS A 65 2.57 7.19 -0.88
C CYS A 65 3.27 8.49 -1.39
N LEU A 66 4.30 8.36 -2.22
CA LEU A 66 5.09 9.50 -2.71
C LEU A 66 4.23 10.64 -3.30
N PRO A 67 3.22 10.38 -4.17
CA PRO A 67 2.36 11.46 -4.69
C PRO A 67 1.61 12.19 -3.57
N SER A 68 1.13 11.45 -2.56
CA SER A 68 0.44 12.06 -1.43
C SER A 68 1.36 12.88 -0.52
N ILE A 69 2.65 12.57 -0.48
CA ILE A 69 3.65 13.39 0.20
C ILE A 69 3.85 14.68 -0.58
N GLU A 70 3.93 14.61 -1.91
CA GLU A 70 4.11 15.77 -2.77
C GLU A 70 2.93 16.74 -2.72
N ASP A 71 1.71 16.20 -2.65
CA ASP A 71 0.47 16.98 -2.49
C ASP A 71 0.25 17.52 -1.06
N SER A 72 1.07 17.10 -0.09
CA SER A 72 0.91 17.49 1.31
C SER A 72 1.52 18.86 1.59
N PHE A 73 0.79 19.70 2.34
CA PHE A 73 1.32 20.96 2.88
C PHE A 73 2.57 20.75 3.75
N TYR A 74 2.73 19.57 4.35
CA TYR A 74 3.86 19.24 5.22
C TYR A 74 5.01 18.52 4.50
N ARG A 75 5.02 18.48 3.16
CA ARG A 75 6.00 17.74 2.34
C ARG A 75 7.44 17.87 2.85
N ASP A 76 7.92 19.10 3.06
CA ASP A 76 9.31 19.37 3.42
C ASP A 76 9.64 18.91 4.85
N LYS A 77 8.67 18.94 5.75
CA LYS A 77 8.80 18.34 7.09
C LYS A 77 8.86 16.81 6.98
N ILE A 78 7.92 16.20 6.25
CA ILE A 78 7.85 14.75 6.05
C ILE A 78 9.17 14.22 5.46
N ARG A 79 9.71 14.88 4.43
CA ARG A 79 11.00 14.48 3.82
C ARG A 79 12.17 14.54 4.79
N ARG A 80 12.26 15.61 5.60
CA ARG A 80 13.30 15.74 6.63
C ARG A 80 13.17 14.64 7.67
N ASP A 81 11.96 14.36 8.13
CA ASP A 81 11.72 13.33 9.14
C ASP A 81 12.07 11.94 8.59
N LEU A 82 11.73 11.63 7.33
CA LEU A 82 12.11 10.38 6.65
C LEU A 82 13.63 10.23 6.53
N ALA A 83 14.34 11.26 6.06
CA ALA A 83 15.80 11.23 5.93
C ALA A 83 16.49 11.01 7.30
N ASN A 84 15.96 11.64 8.36
CA ASN A 84 16.45 11.45 9.72
C ASN A 84 16.24 10.01 10.23
N LEU A 85 15.11 9.38 9.87
CA LEU A 85 14.83 7.99 10.23
C LEU A 85 15.78 7.02 9.50
N GLU A 86 16.03 7.24 8.22
CA GLU A 86 16.98 6.44 7.43
C GLU A 86 18.41 6.54 7.99
N ALA A 87 18.86 7.75 8.32
CA ALA A 87 20.17 7.97 8.93
C ALA A 87 20.32 7.25 10.28
N LYS A 88 19.24 7.16 11.08
CA LYS A 88 19.22 6.42 12.35
C LYS A 88 19.21 4.89 12.14
N ALA A 89 18.44 4.41 11.18
CA ALA A 89 18.39 2.97 10.85
C ALA A 89 19.76 2.45 10.39
N GLY A 90 20.49 3.24 9.59
CA GLY A 90 21.85 2.92 9.16
C GLY A 90 22.90 2.91 10.29
N GLN A 91 22.62 3.51 11.44
CA GLN A 91 23.53 3.51 12.60
C GLN A 91 23.27 2.34 13.57
N SER A 92 22.09 1.72 13.53
CA SER A 92 21.71 0.61 14.42
C SER A 92 22.21 -0.78 14.00
N SER A 93 22.76 -0.94 12.79
CA SER A 93 23.27 -2.23 12.28
C SER A 93 24.75 -2.50 12.59
N GLY A 94 25.40 -1.64 13.41
CA GLY A 94 26.84 -1.67 13.69
C GLY A 94 27.26 -2.10 15.09
N SER A 95 26.45 -2.82 15.87
CA SER A 95 26.85 -3.31 17.19
C SER A 95 26.49 -4.78 17.41
N SER A 96 27.29 -5.67 16.81
CA SER A 96 27.52 -7.02 17.33
C SER A 96 28.88 -7.53 16.83
N ALA A 97 29.96 -6.99 17.36
CA ALA A 97 31.27 -7.62 17.30
C ALA A 97 31.94 -7.45 18.67
N GLY A 98 31.88 -8.51 19.47
CA GLY A 98 32.59 -8.60 20.74
C GLY A 98 31.80 -9.38 21.79
N ASP A 99 31.94 -10.70 21.79
CA ASP A 99 32.60 -11.34 22.93
C ASP A 99 33.10 -12.73 22.52
N THR A 100 34.39 -12.94 22.75
CA THR A 100 35.14 -14.19 22.63
C THR A 100 34.85 -15.13 23.79
#